data_AF-A0A0V8JI40-F1
#
_entry.id   AF-A0A0V8JI40-F1
#
_cell.length_a   1.000
_cell.length_b   1.000
_cell.length_c   1.000
_cell.angle_alpha   90.00
_cell.angle_beta   90.00
_cell.angle_gamma   90.00
#
_symmetry.space_group_name_H-M   'P 1'
#
loop_
_entity.id
_entity.type
_entity.pdbx_description
1 polymer ?
#
loop_
_entity_poly.entity_id
_entity_poly.type
_entity_poly.pdbx_seq_one_letter_code
_entity_poly.pdbx_strand_id
1 'polypeptide(L)'
;MSKWKLTLQVAATYIGTVVGAGFATGKEIVQFFTQYGSMGLFGILISGLFFIWLGSKMMLIAQSIDATSYQTLNTHLFGTFMGKLINGFTIIILFGVTSVMLASTGAIAAEQFGLWPQVGMLLTIGLAYISVSKGINGLLFVNSLVVPMMLAFSILIFIPHAPDFSFLQVSTVHFQGDWNWLISPFLYVALNLALAQAVLVPLGSEVKDRKVIKNGAVLGGIGLTFMMVATHLALSNLPYAYHLDIPMSEVVKHIGLFVNWLFLLVVFGEIFTTLIGNVFGIARQIQSILPISNQRAFAFIFALCFLVAQVGYGELLKVLYPIFGYIGLALLVMLCIKKEKS
;
A
#
# COMPACT_ATOMS: atom_id res chain seq x y z
N MET A 1 -24.38 -6.02 -9.62
CA MET A 1 -23.95 -4.71 -9.07
C MET A 1 -24.00 -3.66 -10.16
N SER A 2 -24.37 -2.42 -9.86
CA SER A 2 -24.25 -1.34 -10.85
C SER A 2 -22.76 -1.15 -11.21
N LYS A 3 -22.48 -0.82 -12.48
CA LYS A 3 -21.09 -0.61 -12.95
C LYS A 3 -20.38 0.43 -12.09
N TRP A 4 -21.09 1.46 -11.65
CA TRP A 4 -20.57 2.50 -10.77
C TRP A 4 -20.11 1.98 -9.40
N LYS A 5 -20.92 1.12 -8.75
CA LYS A 5 -20.53 0.53 -7.45
C LYS A 5 -19.26 -0.31 -7.59
N LEU A 6 -19.14 -1.07 -8.67
CA LEU A 6 -17.93 -1.86 -8.93
C LEU A 6 -16.71 -0.95 -9.19
N THR A 7 -16.87 0.14 -9.95
CA THR A 7 -15.82 1.15 -10.15
C THR A 7 -15.31 1.71 -8.83
N LEU A 8 -16.21 2.07 -7.90
CA LEU A 8 -15.84 2.56 -6.57
C LEU A 8 -15.11 1.49 -5.75
N GLN A 9 -15.52 0.22 -5.83
CA GLN A 9 -14.82 -0.87 -5.14
C GLN A 9 -13.43 -1.14 -5.73
N VAL A 10 -13.27 -1.04 -7.05
CA VAL A 10 -11.97 -1.12 -7.70
C VAL A 10 -11.09 0.06 -7.26
N ALA A 11 -11.62 1.27 -7.21
CA ALA A 11 -10.89 2.45 -6.74
C ALA A 11 -10.46 2.33 -5.26
N ALA A 12 -11.37 1.89 -4.39
CA ALA A 12 -11.08 1.65 -2.98
C ALA A 12 -10.03 0.53 -2.82
N THR A 13 -10.14 -0.54 -3.59
CA THR A 13 -9.14 -1.62 -3.52
C THR A 13 -7.80 -1.18 -4.07
N TYR A 14 -7.78 -0.37 -5.12
CA TYR A 14 -6.57 0.28 -5.60
C TYR A 14 -5.91 1.07 -4.47
N ILE A 15 -6.65 2.00 -3.86
CA ILE A 15 -6.15 2.83 -2.77
C ILE A 15 -5.62 1.98 -1.63
N GLY A 16 -6.44 1.10 -1.05
CA GLY A 16 -6.08 0.31 0.13
C GLY A 16 -5.07 -0.81 -0.13
N THR A 17 -4.67 -1.04 -1.39
CA THR A 17 -3.53 -1.93 -1.70
C THR A 17 -2.25 -1.13 -1.91
N VAL A 18 -2.34 0.09 -2.45
CA VAL A 18 -1.18 0.97 -2.63
C VAL A 18 -0.78 1.62 -1.32
N VAL A 19 -1.74 2.02 -0.50
CA VAL A 19 -1.49 2.52 0.84
C VAL A 19 -1.14 1.33 1.74
N GLY A 20 -0.13 1.53 2.59
CA GLY A 20 0.12 0.67 3.74
C GLY A 20 0.36 1.48 5.01
N ALA A 21 0.81 0.80 6.07
CA ALA A 21 1.06 1.44 7.36
C ALA A 21 2.09 2.59 7.29
N GLY A 22 3.09 2.52 6.40
CA GLY A 22 4.07 3.60 6.22
C GLY A 22 3.46 4.88 5.65
N PHE A 23 2.45 4.76 4.77
CA PHE A 23 1.64 5.89 4.32
C PHE A 23 0.78 6.43 5.47
N ALA A 24 0.03 5.57 6.16
CA ALA A 24 -0.91 5.98 7.22
C ALA A 24 -0.21 6.73 8.36
N THR A 25 0.99 6.29 8.73
CA THR A 25 1.83 6.94 9.75
C THR A 25 2.51 8.22 9.26
N GLY A 26 2.49 8.48 7.94
CA GLY A 26 3.13 9.61 7.27
C GLY A 26 4.63 9.45 7.04
N LYS A 27 5.25 8.35 7.49
CA LYS A 27 6.70 8.14 7.38
C LYS A 27 7.15 8.08 5.93
N GLU A 28 6.40 7.37 5.09
CA GLU A 28 6.69 7.29 3.65
C GLU A 28 6.56 8.66 2.98
N ILE A 29 5.50 9.41 3.28
CA ILE A 29 5.31 10.74 2.67
C ILE A 29 6.45 11.68 3.05
N VAL A 30 6.94 11.60 4.29
CA VAL A 30 8.11 12.36 4.73
C VAL A 30 9.37 11.96 3.97
N GLN A 31 9.63 10.66 3.88
CA GLN A 31 10.82 10.12 3.23
C GLN A 31 10.81 10.33 1.71
N PHE A 32 9.67 10.29 1.03
CA PHE A 32 9.64 10.44 -0.42
C PHE A 32 9.33 11.86 -0.88
N PHE A 33 8.67 12.69 -0.08
CA PHE A 33 8.18 13.98 -0.53
C PHE A 33 8.43 15.12 0.45
N THR A 34 7.99 15.02 1.72
CA THR A 34 8.04 16.17 2.65
C THR A 34 9.44 16.64 2.95
N GLN A 35 10.44 15.77 2.97
CA GLN A 35 11.84 16.20 3.14
C GLN A 35 12.32 17.18 2.06
N TYR A 36 11.68 17.18 0.88
CA TYR A 36 11.99 18.06 -0.25
C TYR A 36 11.16 19.35 -0.28
N GLY A 37 10.34 19.63 0.75
CA GLY A 37 9.50 20.82 0.82
C GLY A 37 8.57 20.96 -0.40
N SER A 38 8.52 22.16 -1.00
CA SER A 38 7.69 22.46 -2.16
C SER A 38 7.97 21.60 -3.40
N MET A 39 9.23 21.16 -3.60
CA MET A 39 9.57 20.22 -4.68
C MET A 39 8.95 18.83 -4.44
N GLY A 40 8.77 18.45 -3.18
CA GLY A 40 8.03 17.26 -2.79
C GLY A 40 6.60 17.25 -3.31
N LEU A 41 5.92 18.39 -3.30
CA LEU A 41 4.56 18.53 -3.85
C LEU A 41 4.51 18.23 -5.35
N PHE A 42 5.46 18.76 -6.13
CA PHE A 42 5.57 18.39 -7.55
C PHE A 42 5.81 16.89 -7.72
N GLY A 43 6.65 16.31 -6.87
CA GLY A 43 6.87 14.87 -6.82
C GLY A 43 5.61 14.05 -6.54
N ILE A 44 4.73 14.52 -5.66
CA ILE A 44 3.43 13.91 -5.37
C ILE A 44 2.53 13.95 -6.60
N LEU A 45 2.47 15.10 -7.30
CA LEU A 45 1.66 15.22 -8.52
C LEU A 45 2.15 14.29 -9.64
N ILE A 46 3.48 14.20 -9.82
CA ILE A 46 4.10 13.23 -10.74
C ILE A 46 3.70 11.81 -10.33
N SER A 47 3.87 11.45 -9.06
CA SER A 47 3.50 10.12 -8.55
C SER A 47 2.03 9.81 -8.81
N GLY A 48 1.14 10.77 -8.57
CA GLY A 48 -0.29 10.66 -8.84
C GLY A 48 -0.61 10.32 -10.31
N LEU A 49 0.01 11.04 -11.25
CA LEU A 49 -0.13 10.75 -12.68
C LEU A 49 0.36 9.34 -13.03
N PHE A 50 1.51 8.94 -12.46
CA PHE A 50 2.07 7.62 -12.68
C PHE A 50 1.24 6.49 -12.04
N PHE A 51 0.63 6.70 -10.87
CA PHE A 51 -0.31 5.74 -10.29
C PHE A 51 -1.54 5.54 -11.20
N ILE A 52 -2.14 6.64 -11.70
CA ILE A 52 -3.25 6.56 -12.65
C ILE A 52 -2.83 5.79 -13.91
N TRP A 53 -1.71 6.18 -14.50
CA TRP A 53 -1.24 5.61 -15.76
C TRP A 53 -0.76 4.17 -15.63
N LEU A 54 0.27 3.91 -14.80
CA LEU A 54 0.88 2.60 -14.68
C LEU A 54 0.00 1.59 -13.95
N GLY A 55 -0.77 2.02 -12.96
CA GLY A 55 -1.69 1.12 -12.27
C GLY A 55 -2.86 0.68 -13.14
N SER A 56 -3.44 1.59 -13.93
CA SER A 56 -4.46 1.20 -14.93
C SER A 56 -3.87 0.25 -15.97
N LYS A 57 -2.68 0.57 -16.49
CA LYS A 57 -1.97 -0.26 -17.47
C LYS A 57 -1.65 -1.65 -16.93
N MET A 58 -1.19 -1.77 -15.68
CA MET A 58 -0.92 -3.05 -15.04
C MET A 58 -2.18 -3.93 -14.96
N MET A 59 -3.31 -3.38 -14.52
CA MET A 59 -4.57 -4.13 -14.45
C MET A 59 -5.10 -4.51 -15.83
N LEU A 60 -4.95 -3.64 -16.84
CA LEU A 60 -5.39 -3.92 -18.21
C LEU A 60 -4.52 -4.98 -18.90
N ILE A 61 -3.20 -4.94 -18.68
CA ILE A 61 -2.30 -6.00 -19.15
C ILE A 61 -2.69 -7.33 -18.49
N ALA A 62 -2.87 -7.34 -17.16
CA ALA A 62 -3.29 -8.51 -16.42
C ALA A 62 -4.59 -9.11 -16.98
N GLN A 63 -5.59 -8.26 -17.25
CA GLN A 63 -6.83 -8.67 -17.90
C GLN A 63 -6.62 -9.27 -19.30
N SER A 64 -5.78 -8.65 -20.12
CA SER A 64 -5.56 -9.08 -21.51
C SER A 64 -4.87 -10.44 -21.64
N ILE A 65 -4.10 -10.84 -20.63
CA ILE A 65 -3.37 -12.11 -20.60
C ILE A 65 -3.99 -13.13 -19.65
N ASP A 66 -5.16 -12.83 -19.08
CA ASP A 66 -5.84 -13.60 -18.04
C ASP A 66 -4.91 -14.00 -16.88
N ALA A 67 -4.19 -13.01 -16.34
CA ALA A 67 -3.21 -13.20 -15.29
C ALA A 67 -3.87 -13.54 -13.94
N THR A 68 -3.92 -14.83 -13.63
CA THR A 68 -4.41 -15.34 -12.34
C THR A 68 -3.52 -15.01 -11.14
N SER A 69 -2.27 -14.60 -11.37
CA SER A 69 -1.31 -14.20 -10.35
C SER A 69 -0.31 -13.17 -10.87
N TYR A 70 0.33 -12.44 -9.97
CA TYR A 70 1.42 -11.53 -10.33
C TYR A 70 2.60 -12.25 -11.00
N GLN A 71 2.76 -13.56 -10.74
CA GLN A 71 3.77 -14.38 -11.41
C GLN A 71 3.55 -14.48 -12.91
N THR A 72 2.29 -14.61 -13.35
CA THR A 72 1.92 -14.59 -14.77
C THR A 72 2.27 -13.24 -15.39
N LEU A 73 1.96 -12.13 -14.69
CA LEU A 73 2.33 -10.80 -15.15
C LEU A 73 3.85 -10.64 -15.28
N ASN A 74 4.62 -10.97 -14.25
CA ASN A 74 6.07 -10.79 -14.27
C ASN A 74 6.76 -11.69 -15.31
N THR A 75 6.27 -12.92 -15.49
CA THR A 75 6.74 -13.80 -16.57
C THR A 75 6.43 -13.19 -17.93
N HIS A 76 5.25 -12.59 -18.09
CA HIS A 76 4.90 -11.89 -19.31
C HIS A 76 5.80 -10.68 -19.53
N LEU A 77 6.02 -9.83 -18.52
CA LEU A 77 6.80 -8.60 -18.62
C LEU A 77 8.28 -8.87 -18.88
N PHE A 78 8.93 -9.65 -18.00
CA PHE A 78 10.38 -9.84 -17.93
C PHE A 78 10.90 -11.09 -18.67
N GLY A 79 10.00 -11.96 -19.15
CA GLY A 79 10.36 -13.28 -19.68
C GLY A 79 10.50 -14.33 -18.57
N THR A 80 10.72 -15.59 -18.97
CA THR A 80 10.65 -16.75 -18.07
C THR A 80 11.73 -16.77 -16.99
N PHE A 81 12.98 -16.43 -17.33
CA PHE A 81 14.10 -16.49 -16.38
C PHE A 81 14.07 -15.32 -15.39
N MET A 82 14.12 -14.08 -15.89
CA MET A 82 14.07 -12.88 -15.05
C MET A 82 12.75 -12.76 -14.29
N GLY A 83 11.62 -13.15 -14.90
CA GLY A 83 10.33 -13.17 -14.23
C GLY A 83 10.31 -14.10 -13.00
N LYS A 84 10.88 -15.30 -13.10
CA LYS A 84 11.01 -16.21 -11.94
C LYS A 84 11.84 -15.62 -10.82
N LEU A 85 12.96 -14.96 -11.14
CA LEU A 85 13.81 -14.31 -10.14
C LEU A 85 13.03 -13.21 -9.39
N ILE A 86 12.38 -12.32 -10.13
CA ILE A 86 11.55 -11.24 -9.56
C ILE A 86 10.44 -11.81 -8.69
N ASN A 87 9.75 -12.85 -9.16
CA ASN A 87 8.70 -13.52 -8.39
C ASN A 87 9.20 -14.14 -7.07
N GLY A 88 10.42 -14.70 -7.08
CA GLY A 88 11.08 -15.21 -5.88
C GLY A 88 11.38 -14.10 -4.87
N PHE A 89 11.80 -12.92 -5.35
CA PHE A 89 11.96 -11.78 -4.46
C PHE A 89 10.63 -11.21 -3.96
N THR A 90 9.63 -11.08 -4.84
CA THR A 90 8.30 -10.56 -4.47
C THR A 90 7.67 -11.42 -3.38
N ILE A 91 7.73 -12.75 -3.47
CA ILE A 91 7.15 -13.62 -2.42
C ILE A 91 7.84 -13.42 -1.06
N ILE A 92 9.18 -13.29 -1.05
CA ILE A 92 9.95 -13.03 0.17
C ILE A 92 9.54 -11.68 0.78
N ILE A 93 9.41 -10.65 -0.05
CA ILE A 93 8.99 -9.32 0.39
C ILE A 93 7.56 -9.37 0.96
N LEU A 94 6.60 -9.92 0.22
CA LEU A 94 5.21 -9.98 0.66
C LEU A 94 5.09 -10.75 1.98
N PHE A 95 5.83 -11.86 2.11
CA PHE A 95 5.86 -12.65 3.33
C PHE A 95 6.50 -11.89 4.50
N GLY A 96 7.61 -11.19 4.26
CA GLY A 96 8.28 -10.35 5.25
C GLY A 96 7.39 -9.21 5.73
N VAL A 97 6.78 -8.46 4.81
CA VAL A 97 5.80 -7.40 5.12
C VAL A 97 4.64 -7.98 5.92
N THR A 98 4.08 -9.11 5.51
CA THR A 98 2.96 -9.75 6.23
C THR A 98 3.33 -10.09 7.67
N SER A 99 4.54 -10.63 7.88
CA SER A 99 5.05 -10.98 9.21
C SER A 99 5.25 -9.74 10.10
N VAL A 100 5.80 -8.66 9.53
CA VAL A 100 5.91 -7.36 10.21
C VAL A 100 4.54 -6.82 10.59
N MET A 101 3.59 -6.78 9.64
CA MET A 101 2.23 -6.26 9.88
C MET A 101 1.53 -7.04 10.99
N LEU A 102 1.71 -8.35 11.03
CA LEU A 102 1.19 -9.18 12.10
C LEU A 102 1.87 -8.87 13.45
N ALA A 103 3.20 -8.75 13.49
CA ALA A 103 3.91 -8.36 14.71
C ALA A 103 3.44 -6.97 15.22
N SER A 104 3.14 -6.03 14.31
CA SER A 104 2.61 -4.71 14.65
C SER A 104 1.28 -4.78 15.39
N THR A 105 0.37 -5.71 15.04
CA THR A 105 -0.90 -5.82 15.78
C THR A 105 -0.72 -6.41 17.17
N GLY A 106 0.29 -7.27 17.37
CA GLY A 106 0.70 -7.73 18.69
C GLY A 106 1.25 -6.60 19.56
N ALA A 107 2.11 -5.74 18.99
CA ALA A 107 2.63 -4.56 19.68
C ALA A 107 1.50 -3.59 20.07
N ILE A 108 0.58 -3.29 19.14
CA ILE A 108 -0.59 -2.44 19.41
C ILE A 108 -1.45 -3.01 20.55
N ALA A 109 -1.67 -4.32 20.58
CA ALA A 109 -2.44 -4.98 21.65
C ALA A 109 -1.82 -4.77 23.04
N ALA A 110 -0.49 -4.85 23.14
CA ALA A 110 0.21 -4.62 24.39
C ALA A 110 0.27 -3.14 24.78
N GLU A 111 0.63 -2.27 23.84
CA GLU A 111 0.86 -0.85 24.11
C GLU A 111 -0.44 -0.07 24.36
N GLN A 112 -1.49 -0.33 23.58
CA GLN A 112 -2.73 0.44 23.62
C GLN A 112 -3.78 -0.16 24.55
N PHE A 113 -3.79 -1.49 24.70
CA PHE A 113 -4.82 -2.20 25.47
C PHE A 113 -4.26 -2.97 26.68
N GLY A 114 -2.94 -2.98 26.89
CA GLY A 114 -2.32 -3.75 27.97
C GLY A 114 -2.49 -5.26 27.85
N LEU A 115 -2.84 -5.77 26.65
CA LEU A 115 -3.09 -7.19 26.40
C LEU A 115 -1.80 -7.93 26.05
N TRP A 116 -1.80 -9.25 26.22
CA TRP A 116 -0.69 -10.08 25.77
C TRP A 116 -0.58 -10.01 24.22
N PRO A 117 0.61 -9.73 23.62
CA PRO A 117 0.75 -9.55 22.17
C PRO A 117 0.18 -10.69 21.32
N GLN A 118 0.20 -11.92 21.82
CA GLN A 118 -0.35 -13.10 21.14
C GLN A 118 -1.84 -12.95 20.87
N VAL A 119 -2.59 -12.32 21.77
CA VAL A 119 -4.03 -12.07 21.60
C VAL A 119 -4.28 -11.17 20.39
N GLY A 120 -3.52 -10.07 20.27
CA GLY A 120 -3.61 -9.16 19.13
C GLY A 120 -3.33 -9.86 17.80
N MET A 121 -2.25 -10.64 17.75
CA MET A 121 -1.87 -11.40 16.56
C MET A 121 -2.91 -12.45 16.17
N LEU A 122 -3.35 -13.28 17.12
CA LEU A 122 -4.31 -14.36 16.85
C LEU A 122 -5.69 -13.84 16.46
N LEU A 123 -6.17 -12.76 17.10
CA LEU A 123 -7.41 -12.09 16.70
C LEU A 123 -7.30 -11.54 15.27
N THR A 124 -6.18 -10.90 14.95
CA THR A 124 -5.92 -10.36 13.61
C THR A 124 -5.91 -11.48 12.56
N ILE A 125 -5.22 -12.59 12.82
CA ILE A 125 -5.21 -13.77 11.95
C ILE A 125 -6.63 -14.30 11.75
N GLY A 126 -7.42 -14.45 12.80
CA GLY A 126 -8.79 -14.95 12.70
C GLY A 126 -9.66 -14.07 11.79
N LEU A 127 -9.65 -12.76 12.01
CA LEU A 127 -10.39 -11.79 11.19
C LEU A 127 -9.89 -11.76 9.73
N ALA A 128 -8.59 -11.82 9.54
CA ALA A 128 -7.96 -11.79 8.23
C ALA A 128 -8.27 -13.06 7.43
N TYR A 129 -8.20 -14.23 8.09
CA TYR A 129 -8.55 -15.52 7.51
C TYR A 129 -10.00 -15.55 7.04
N ILE A 130 -10.94 -15.06 7.86
CA ILE A 130 -12.36 -14.96 7.48
C ILE A 130 -12.53 -14.04 6.27
N SER A 131 -11.84 -12.90 6.26
CA SER A 131 -11.91 -11.92 5.17
C SER A 131 -11.38 -12.51 3.87
N VAL A 132 -10.15 -13.02 3.86
CA VAL A 132 -9.49 -13.55 2.65
C VAL A 132 -10.14 -14.85 2.15
N SER A 133 -10.79 -15.61 3.03
CA SER A 133 -11.56 -16.82 2.64
C SER A 133 -12.73 -16.50 1.69
N LYS A 134 -13.19 -15.25 1.62
CA LYS A 134 -14.18 -14.77 0.65
C LYS A 134 -13.58 -14.45 -0.73
N GLY A 135 -12.29 -14.73 -0.94
CA GLY A 135 -11.57 -14.41 -2.18
C GLY A 135 -11.46 -12.90 -2.39
N ILE A 136 -11.46 -12.46 -3.66
CA ILE A 136 -11.35 -11.02 -3.98
C ILE A 136 -12.46 -10.19 -3.32
N ASN A 137 -13.67 -10.75 -3.17
CA ASN A 137 -14.82 -10.05 -2.61
C ASN A 137 -14.58 -9.65 -1.15
N GLY A 138 -13.81 -10.44 -0.41
CA GLY A 138 -13.38 -10.10 0.94
C GLY A 138 -12.50 -8.85 0.94
N LEU A 139 -11.51 -8.80 0.05
CA LEU A 139 -10.62 -7.64 -0.10
C LEU A 139 -11.40 -6.39 -0.53
N LEU A 140 -12.28 -6.51 -1.53
CA LEU A 140 -13.15 -5.42 -1.98
C LEU A 140 -14.00 -4.86 -0.84
N PHE A 141 -14.56 -5.74 0.01
CA PHE A 141 -15.39 -5.34 1.14
C PHE A 141 -14.58 -4.59 2.19
N VAL A 142 -13.45 -5.14 2.64
CA VAL A 142 -12.61 -4.50 3.66
C VAL A 142 -12.11 -3.14 3.17
N ASN A 143 -11.59 -3.06 1.94
CA ASN A 143 -11.14 -1.80 1.36
C ASN A 143 -12.28 -0.78 1.21
N SER A 144 -13.50 -1.23 0.94
CA SER A 144 -14.67 -0.33 0.89
C SER A 144 -15.08 0.27 2.25
N LEU A 145 -14.54 -0.27 3.35
CA LEU A 145 -14.71 0.29 4.69
C LEU A 145 -13.52 1.18 5.08
N VAL A 146 -12.29 0.69 4.87
CA VAL A 146 -11.05 1.37 5.32
C VAL A 146 -10.79 2.65 4.52
N VAL A 147 -10.92 2.61 3.20
CA VAL A 147 -10.56 3.76 2.35
C VAL A 147 -11.45 5.00 2.57
N PRO A 148 -12.79 4.88 2.76
CA PRO A 148 -13.57 6.04 3.16
C PRO A 148 -13.12 6.66 4.49
N MET A 149 -12.71 5.84 5.47
CA MET A 149 -12.16 6.34 6.73
C MET A 149 -10.84 7.08 6.51
N MET A 150 -9.97 6.57 5.64
CA MET A 150 -8.73 7.24 5.25
C MET A 150 -8.96 8.59 4.56
N LEU A 151 -9.92 8.65 3.64
CA LEU A 151 -10.26 9.90 2.95
C LEU A 151 -10.83 10.91 3.93
N ALA A 152 -11.71 10.48 4.84
CA ALA A 152 -12.24 11.33 5.90
C ALA A 152 -11.11 11.84 6.81
N PHE A 153 -10.21 10.97 7.24
CA PHE A 153 -9.03 11.34 8.01
C PHE A 153 -8.15 12.36 7.27
N SER A 154 -7.90 12.13 5.97
CA SER A 154 -7.11 13.02 5.13
C SER A 154 -7.76 14.40 4.97
N ILE A 155 -9.09 14.48 4.86
CA ILE A 155 -9.83 15.75 4.85
C ILE A 155 -9.66 16.47 6.20
N LEU A 156 -9.80 15.77 7.32
CA LEU A 156 -9.70 16.35 8.66
C LEU A 156 -8.31 16.92 8.96
N ILE A 157 -7.24 16.27 8.49
CA ILE A 157 -5.88 16.80 8.64
C ILE A 157 -5.58 17.92 7.62
N PHE A 158 -6.26 17.93 6.47
CA PHE A 158 -6.07 18.95 5.43
C PHE A 158 -6.70 20.29 5.80
N ILE A 159 -7.94 20.30 6.32
CA ILE A 159 -8.71 21.53 6.58
C ILE A 159 -7.94 22.57 7.41
N PRO A 160 -7.30 22.22 8.55
CA PRO A 160 -6.58 23.20 9.37
C PRO A 160 -5.37 23.82 8.66
N HIS A 161 -4.77 23.10 7.71
CA HIS A 161 -3.54 23.51 7.02
C HIS A 161 -3.82 24.07 5.61
N ALA A 162 -5.07 24.01 5.14
CA ALA A 162 -5.47 24.55 3.84
C ALA A 162 -5.33 26.08 3.73
N PRO A 163 -5.60 26.90 4.77
CA PRO A 163 -5.40 28.35 4.71
C PRO A 163 -3.92 28.75 4.54
N ASP A 164 -3.02 27.99 5.14
CA ASP A 164 -1.56 28.19 5.06
C ASP A 164 -0.96 27.53 3.81
N PHE A 165 -1.79 27.00 2.90
CA PHE A 165 -1.34 26.42 1.64
C PHE A 165 -0.80 27.51 0.70
N SER A 166 0.48 27.83 0.87
CA SER A 166 1.26 28.58 -0.10
C SER A 166 2.36 27.68 -0.64
N PHE A 167 2.40 27.53 -1.98
CA PHE A 167 3.45 26.82 -2.71
C PHE A 167 4.87 27.27 -2.31
N LEU A 168 5.00 28.50 -1.81
CA LEU A 168 6.26 29.14 -1.42
C LEU A 168 6.55 29.04 0.09
N GLN A 169 5.58 28.69 0.93
CA GLN A 169 5.75 28.60 2.40
C GLN A 169 5.84 27.17 2.94
N VAL A 170 5.74 26.15 2.08
CA VAL A 170 6.08 24.78 2.48
C VAL A 170 7.53 24.79 2.91
N SER A 171 7.75 24.82 4.22
CA SER A 171 9.05 25.01 4.86
C SER A 171 10.08 24.11 4.21
N THR A 172 11.13 24.68 3.62
CA THR A 172 12.27 23.94 3.07
C THR A 172 13.13 23.44 4.23
N VAL A 173 12.58 22.54 5.05
CA VAL A 173 13.24 22.09 6.28
C VAL A 173 14.61 21.46 5.97
N HIS A 174 14.76 20.82 4.80
CA HIS A 174 16.01 20.17 4.38
C HIS A 174 16.30 20.20 2.86
N PHE A 175 15.80 21.19 2.10
CA PHE A 175 16.10 21.24 0.66
C PHE A 175 17.56 21.67 0.42
N GLN A 176 18.51 20.74 0.48
CA GLN A 176 19.95 20.98 0.23
C GLN A 176 20.29 21.01 -1.27
N GLY A 177 19.35 21.45 -2.13
CA GLY A 177 19.57 21.42 -3.59
C GLY A 177 19.72 20.02 -4.16
N ASP A 178 19.21 19.02 -3.44
CA ASP A 178 19.44 17.61 -3.74
C ASP A 178 18.46 17.16 -4.85
N TRP A 179 19.01 16.81 -6.02
CA TRP A 179 18.22 16.40 -7.21
C TRP A 179 17.44 15.09 -7.00
N ASN A 180 17.62 14.45 -5.84
CA ASN A 180 16.92 13.23 -5.44
C ASN A 180 15.40 13.37 -5.44
N TRP A 181 14.85 14.57 -5.28
CA TRP A 181 13.41 14.81 -5.41
C TRP A 181 12.86 14.45 -6.80
N LEU A 182 13.68 14.51 -7.86
CA LEU A 182 13.25 14.11 -9.21
C LEU A 182 13.07 12.60 -9.32
N ILE A 183 13.88 11.82 -8.60
CA ILE A 183 13.89 10.36 -8.67
C ILE A 183 12.86 9.77 -7.71
N SER A 184 12.62 10.45 -6.59
CA SER A 184 11.74 10.01 -5.51
C SER A 184 10.31 9.61 -5.94
N PRO A 185 9.60 10.35 -6.82
CA PRO A 185 8.29 9.96 -7.34
C PRO A 185 8.29 8.60 -8.02
N PHE A 186 9.33 8.35 -8.82
CA PHE A 186 9.49 7.09 -9.53
C PHE A 186 9.75 5.97 -8.54
N LEU A 187 10.66 6.16 -7.58
CA LEU A 187 10.89 5.16 -6.52
C LEU A 187 9.63 4.83 -5.74
N TYR A 188 8.85 5.85 -5.38
CA TYR A 188 7.63 5.69 -4.61
C TYR A 188 6.56 4.90 -5.37
N VAL A 189 6.30 5.27 -6.63
CA VAL A 189 5.36 4.53 -7.48
C VAL A 189 5.86 3.11 -7.73
N ALA A 190 7.15 2.95 -7.97
CA ALA A 190 7.78 1.68 -8.27
C ALA A 190 7.63 0.69 -7.11
N LEU A 191 7.96 1.13 -5.90
CA LEU A 191 7.78 0.38 -4.67
C LEU A 191 6.32 -0.04 -4.49
N ASN A 192 5.41 0.92 -4.55
CA ASN A 192 4.01 0.67 -4.24
C ASN A 192 3.31 -0.20 -5.29
N LEU A 193 3.59 -0.01 -6.58
CA LEU A 193 3.02 -0.88 -7.62
C LEU A 193 3.64 -2.28 -7.57
N ALA A 194 4.90 -2.42 -7.17
CA ALA A 194 5.53 -3.73 -7.00
C ALA A 194 4.95 -4.51 -5.82
N LEU A 195 4.47 -3.85 -4.77
CA LEU A 195 3.70 -4.52 -3.72
C LEU A 195 2.26 -4.76 -4.15
N ALA A 196 1.62 -3.74 -4.72
CA ALA A 196 0.21 -3.77 -5.08
C ALA A 196 -0.12 -4.77 -6.20
N GLN A 197 0.84 -5.18 -7.03
CA GLN A 197 0.64 -6.23 -8.04
C GLN A 197 0.05 -7.52 -7.45
N ALA A 198 0.31 -7.81 -6.17
CA ALA A 198 -0.21 -8.97 -5.45
C ALA A 198 -1.75 -9.07 -5.49
N VAL A 199 -2.42 -7.91 -5.49
CA VAL A 199 -3.89 -7.80 -5.51
C VAL A 199 -4.40 -7.23 -6.84
N LEU A 200 -3.74 -6.19 -7.36
CA LEU A 200 -4.19 -5.50 -8.57
C LEU A 200 -4.14 -6.37 -9.82
N VAL A 201 -3.20 -7.32 -9.90
CA VAL A 201 -3.13 -8.25 -11.04
C VAL A 201 -4.33 -9.20 -11.06
N PRO A 202 -4.60 -9.99 -9.99
CA PRO A 202 -5.82 -10.78 -9.93
C PRO A 202 -7.10 -9.95 -10.09
N LEU A 203 -7.17 -8.75 -9.48
CA LEU A 203 -8.33 -7.86 -9.60
C LEU A 203 -8.57 -7.44 -11.06
N GLY A 204 -7.51 -7.08 -11.77
CA GLY A 204 -7.57 -6.72 -13.19
C GLY A 204 -8.07 -7.88 -14.05
N SER A 205 -7.67 -9.11 -13.75
CA SER A 205 -8.13 -10.32 -14.45
C SER A 205 -9.60 -10.65 -14.18
N GLU A 206 -10.06 -10.47 -12.94
CA GLU A 206 -11.43 -10.82 -12.55
C GLU A 206 -12.48 -9.79 -13.04
N VAL A 207 -12.11 -8.51 -13.17
CA VAL A 207 -13.02 -7.47 -13.68
C VAL A 207 -13.08 -7.51 -15.20
N LYS A 208 -14.21 -7.91 -15.78
CA LYS A 208 -14.37 -8.06 -17.25
C LYS A 208 -14.48 -6.75 -18.04
N ASP A 209 -14.97 -5.67 -17.41
CA ASP A 209 -15.21 -4.41 -18.11
C ASP A 209 -13.98 -3.48 -18.01
N ARG A 210 -13.30 -3.25 -19.14
CA ARG A 210 -12.14 -2.35 -19.24
C ARG A 210 -12.44 -0.93 -18.77
N LYS A 211 -13.65 -0.41 -18.97
CA LYS A 211 -14.02 0.94 -18.52
C LYS A 211 -14.08 1.01 -17.00
N VAL A 212 -14.54 -0.06 -16.35
CA VAL A 212 -14.55 -0.15 -14.88
C VAL A 212 -13.13 -0.13 -14.32
N ILE A 213 -12.20 -0.88 -14.94
CA ILE A 213 -10.77 -0.86 -14.56
C ILE A 213 -10.19 0.54 -14.72
N LYS A 214 -10.36 1.16 -15.91
CA LYS A 214 -9.82 2.51 -16.19
C LYS A 214 -10.37 3.56 -15.22
N ASN A 215 -11.68 3.61 -15.04
CA ASN A 215 -12.30 4.58 -14.15
C ASN A 215 -11.95 4.31 -12.67
N GLY A 216 -11.84 3.05 -12.28
CA GLY A 216 -11.42 2.67 -10.93
C GLY A 216 -9.98 3.10 -10.65
N ALA A 217 -9.07 2.91 -11.60
CA ALA A 217 -7.68 3.39 -11.50
C ALA A 217 -7.58 4.91 -11.46
N VAL A 218 -8.36 5.63 -12.27
CA VAL A 218 -8.39 7.10 -12.27
C VAL A 218 -8.88 7.62 -10.92
N LEU A 219 -10.03 7.14 -10.43
CA LEU A 219 -10.56 7.55 -9.13
C LEU A 219 -9.62 7.15 -7.99
N GLY A 220 -9.04 5.96 -8.04
CA GLY A 220 -8.07 5.49 -7.06
C GLY A 220 -6.82 6.37 -7.02
N GLY A 221 -6.24 6.66 -8.18
CA GLY A 221 -5.06 7.52 -8.30
C GLY A 221 -5.32 8.97 -7.89
N ILE A 222 -6.49 9.54 -8.21
CA ILE A 222 -6.90 10.87 -7.72
C ILE A 222 -7.01 10.85 -6.19
N GLY A 223 -7.66 9.84 -5.61
CA GLY A 223 -7.79 9.68 -4.16
C GLY A 223 -6.44 9.55 -3.47
N LEU A 224 -5.53 8.72 -4.00
CA LEU A 224 -4.14 8.61 -3.53
C LEU A 224 -3.43 9.96 -3.56
N THR A 225 -3.51 10.67 -4.69
CA THR A 225 -2.88 11.98 -4.86
C THR A 225 -3.38 12.97 -3.81
N PHE A 226 -4.69 13.04 -3.61
CA PHE A 226 -5.29 13.89 -2.59
C PHE A 226 -4.78 13.57 -1.19
N MET A 227 -4.77 12.29 -0.79
CA MET A 227 -4.30 11.89 0.54
C MET A 227 -2.79 12.14 0.73
N MET A 228 -1.98 11.98 -0.32
CA MET A 228 -0.56 12.33 -0.30
C MET A 228 -0.36 13.83 -0.09
N VAL A 229 -1.10 14.68 -0.82
CA VAL A 229 -1.06 16.14 -0.66
C VAL A 229 -1.50 16.54 0.76
N ALA A 230 -2.62 15.99 1.25
CA ALA A 230 -3.12 16.27 2.59
C ALA A 230 -2.08 15.94 3.68
N THR A 231 -1.50 14.74 3.60
CA THR A 231 -0.45 14.28 4.52
C THR A 231 0.80 15.14 4.43
N HIS A 232 1.24 15.47 3.21
CA HIS A 232 2.42 16.30 2.98
C HIS A 232 2.28 17.69 3.60
N LEU A 233 1.12 18.33 3.45
CA LEU A 233 0.87 19.66 4.01
C LEU A 233 0.80 19.65 5.52
N ALA A 234 0.10 18.67 6.10
CA ALA A 234 0.04 18.52 7.54
C ALA A 234 1.44 18.31 8.15
N LEU A 235 2.30 17.55 7.48
CA LEU A 235 3.66 17.25 7.96
C LEU A 235 4.69 18.33 7.64
N SER A 236 4.48 19.15 6.61
CA SER A 236 5.42 20.22 6.25
C SER A 236 5.50 21.32 7.32
N ASN A 237 4.48 21.42 8.17
CA ASN A 237 4.44 22.34 9.30
C ASN A 237 5.18 21.81 10.54
N LEU A 238 5.73 20.58 10.50
CA LEU A 238 6.49 19.96 11.57
C LEU A 238 7.99 19.91 11.23
N PRO A 239 8.84 20.80 11.81
CA PRO A 239 10.26 20.92 11.44
C PRO A 239 11.11 19.67 11.70
N TYR A 240 10.65 18.76 12.55
CA TYR A 240 11.38 17.54 12.93
C TYR A 240 10.68 16.27 12.46
N ALA A 241 9.71 16.38 11.53
CA ALA A 241 8.94 15.23 11.03
C ALA A 241 9.82 14.09 10.49
N TYR A 242 10.99 14.40 9.94
CA TYR A 242 11.94 13.41 9.41
C TYR A 242 12.46 12.44 10.48
N HIS A 243 12.67 12.94 11.70
CA HIS A 243 13.22 12.16 12.82
C HIS A 243 12.15 11.34 13.57
N LEU A 244 10.87 11.54 13.26
CA LEU A 244 9.80 10.80 13.90
C LEU A 244 9.58 9.45 13.21
N ASP A 245 9.37 8.40 14.00
CA ASP A 245 8.98 7.08 13.49
C ASP A 245 7.52 7.05 13.04
N ILE A 246 6.66 7.80 13.73
CA ILE A 246 5.23 7.95 13.40
C ILE A 246 4.88 9.46 13.31
N PRO A 247 5.28 10.15 12.23
CA PRO A 247 5.09 11.61 12.11
C PRO A 247 3.64 12.07 12.27
N MET A 248 2.67 11.34 11.72
CA MET A 248 1.25 11.70 11.80
C MET A 248 0.67 11.63 13.20
N SER A 249 1.26 10.84 14.10
CA SER A 249 0.82 10.84 15.50
C SER A 249 1.01 12.21 16.13
N GLU A 250 2.08 12.92 15.78
CA GLU A 250 2.35 14.27 16.29
C GLU A 250 1.38 15.31 15.72
N VAL A 251 1.07 15.25 14.42
CA VAL A 251 0.05 16.11 13.79
C VAL A 251 -1.29 15.98 14.53
N VAL A 252 -1.72 14.74 14.78
CA VAL A 252 -3.07 14.47 15.26
C VAL A 252 -3.26 14.82 16.74
N LYS A 253 -2.20 14.82 17.56
CA LYS A 253 -2.24 15.25 18.97
C LYS A 253 -2.80 16.67 19.12
N HIS A 254 -2.53 17.54 18.16
CA HIS A 254 -2.92 18.96 18.21
C HIS A 254 -4.33 19.24 17.65
N ILE A 255 -4.99 18.26 17.04
CA ILE A 255 -6.32 18.44 16.41
C ILE A 255 -7.45 18.08 17.37
N GLY A 256 -7.35 16.93 18.06
CA GLY A 256 -8.33 16.52 19.05
C GLY A 256 -8.52 15.00 19.18
N LEU A 257 -9.22 14.60 20.25
CA LEU A 257 -9.37 13.20 20.65
C LEU A 257 -10.05 12.33 19.58
N PHE A 258 -11.07 12.86 18.90
CA PHE A 258 -11.77 12.13 17.84
C PHE A 258 -10.83 11.76 16.67
N VAL A 259 -9.98 12.70 16.26
CA VAL A 259 -9.04 12.47 15.15
C VAL A 259 -7.95 11.48 15.55
N ASN A 260 -7.54 11.46 16.83
CA ASN A 260 -6.61 10.47 17.36
C ASN A 260 -7.17 9.04 17.27
N TRP A 261 -8.41 8.83 17.70
CA TRP A 261 -9.07 7.53 17.55
C TRP A 261 -9.24 7.13 16.08
N LEU A 262 -9.63 8.07 15.21
CA LEU A 262 -9.74 7.82 13.79
C LEU A 262 -8.38 7.44 13.17
N PHE A 263 -7.31 8.11 13.57
CA PHE A 263 -5.94 7.78 13.15
C PHE A 263 -5.56 6.35 13.54
N LEU A 264 -5.80 5.94 14.80
CA LEU A 264 -5.54 4.56 15.24
C LEU A 264 -6.35 3.53 14.44
N LEU A 265 -7.62 3.83 14.15
CA LEU A 265 -8.46 2.97 13.31
C LEU A 265 -7.96 2.89 11.86
N VAL A 266 -7.49 4.00 11.30
CA VAL A 266 -6.90 4.03 9.95
C VAL A 266 -5.60 3.22 9.92
N VAL A 267 -4.69 3.41 10.87
CA VAL A 267 -3.44 2.65 10.96
C VAL A 267 -3.72 1.15 11.10
N PHE A 268 -4.63 0.76 12.00
CA PHE A 268 -5.01 -0.65 12.15
C PHE A 268 -5.68 -1.19 10.88
N GLY A 269 -6.57 -0.39 10.26
CA GLY A 269 -7.21 -0.73 9.00
C GLY A 269 -6.21 -1.01 7.89
N GLU A 270 -5.16 -0.19 7.78
CA GLU A 270 -4.10 -0.34 6.77
C GLU A 270 -3.17 -1.53 7.03
N ILE A 271 -2.87 -1.81 8.29
CA ILE A 271 -2.17 -3.05 8.67
C ILE A 271 -3.03 -4.26 8.24
N PHE A 272 -4.33 -4.20 8.48
CA PHE A 272 -5.26 -5.29 8.16
C PHE A 272 -5.45 -5.49 6.65
N THR A 273 -5.65 -4.43 5.86
CA THR A 273 -5.79 -4.49 4.39
C THR A 273 -4.52 -5.01 3.74
N THR A 274 -3.35 -4.54 4.20
CA THR A 274 -2.04 -5.02 3.73
C THR A 274 -1.88 -6.52 3.99
N LEU A 275 -2.24 -6.97 5.20
CA LEU A 275 -2.11 -8.36 5.61
C LEU A 275 -3.02 -9.28 4.78
N ILE A 276 -4.30 -8.93 4.57
CA ILE A 276 -5.19 -9.73 3.71
C ILE A 276 -4.74 -9.69 2.24
N GLY A 277 -4.25 -8.55 1.75
CA GLY A 277 -3.81 -8.36 0.38
C GLY A 277 -2.58 -9.21 0.04
N ASN A 278 -1.58 -9.18 0.91
CA ASN A 278 -0.36 -9.96 0.74
C ASN A 278 -0.63 -11.46 0.83
N VAL A 279 -1.39 -11.91 1.83
CA VAL A 279 -1.74 -13.34 1.98
C VAL A 279 -2.53 -13.84 0.77
N PHE A 280 -3.45 -13.02 0.25
CA PHE A 280 -4.16 -13.33 -0.98
C PHE A 280 -3.22 -13.50 -2.17
N GLY A 281 -2.32 -12.53 -2.39
CA GLY A 281 -1.37 -12.58 -3.50
C GLY A 281 -0.39 -13.74 -3.42
N ILE A 282 0.16 -14.03 -2.24
CA ILE A 282 1.05 -15.17 -1.99
C ILE A 282 0.29 -16.48 -2.26
N ALA A 283 -0.95 -16.63 -1.77
CA ALA A 283 -1.73 -17.83 -2.00
C ALA A 283 -2.03 -18.05 -3.48
N ARG A 284 -2.40 -17.00 -4.24
CA ARG A 284 -2.60 -17.07 -5.70
C ARG A 284 -1.32 -17.50 -6.41
N GLN A 285 -0.16 -17.02 -5.98
CA GLN A 285 1.10 -17.46 -6.55
C GLN A 285 1.39 -18.93 -6.24
N ILE A 286 1.24 -19.37 -4.99
CA ILE A 286 1.47 -20.78 -4.63
C ILE A 286 0.55 -21.69 -5.45
N GLN A 287 -0.70 -21.29 -5.67
CA GLN A 287 -1.67 -22.03 -6.49
C GLN A 287 -1.30 -22.12 -7.97
N SER A 288 -0.55 -21.15 -8.49
CA SER A 288 -0.04 -21.21 -9.87
C SER A 288 1.04 -22.29 -10.06
N ILE A 289 1.61 -22.81 -8.96
CA ILE A 289 2.69 -23.80 -8.96
C ILE A 289 2.22 -25.14 -8.37
N LEU A 290 1.41 -25.11 -7.31
CA LEU A 290 0.96 -26.27 -6.55
C LEU A 290 -0.58 -26.32 -6.48
N PRO A 291 -1.21 -27.49 -6.73
CA PRO A 291 -2.67 -27.64 -6.69
C PRO A 291 -3.20 -27.75 -5.25
N ILE A 292 -3.15 -26.65 -4.50
CA ILE A 292 -3.66 -26.56 -3.12
C ILE A 292 -4.92 -25.68 -3.05
N SER A 293 -5.82 -25.97 -2.11
CA SER A 293 -7.01 -25.12 -1.89
C SER A 293 -6.64 -23.78 -1.25
N ASN A 294 -7.46 -22.75 -1.52
CA ASN A 294 -7.33 -21.40 -0.92
C ASN A 294 -7.18 -21.46 0.60
N GLN A 295 -8.07 -22.19 1.27
CA GLN A 295 -8.12 -22.28 2.73
C GLN A 295 -6.83 -22.86 3.32
N ARG A 296 -6.28 -23.91 2.70
CA ARG A 296 -5.02 -24.52 3.12
C ARG A 296 -3.84 -23.58 2.88
N ALA A 297 -3.82 -22.88 1.74
CA ALA A 297 -2.80 -21.89 1.45
C ALA A 297 -2.80 -20.76 2.49
N PHE A 298 -3.96 -20.18 2.79
CA PHE A 298 -4.09 -19.11 3.77
C PHE A 298 -3.65 -19.56 5.17
N ALA A 299 -4.12 -20.73 5.62
CA ALA A 299 -3.75 -21.28 6.92
C ALA A 299 -2.23 -21.49 7.03
N PHE A 300 -1.61 -22.04 5.99
CA PHE A 300 -0.17 -22.26 5.93
C PHE A 300 0.63 -20.94 5.97
N ILE A 301 0.23 -19.95 5.16
CA ILE A 301 0.89 -18.64 5.12
C ILE A 301 0.78 -17.95 6.48
N PHE A 302 -0.41 -17.95 7.10
CA PHE A 302 -0.60 -17.36 8.43
C PHE A 302 0.21 -18.06 9.50
N ALA A 303 0.26 -19.39 9.50
CA ALA A 303 1.06 -20.14 10.46
C ALA A 303 2.56 -19.78 10.36
N LEU A 304 3.10 -19.71 9.14
CA LEU A 304 4.48 -19.31 8.92
C LEU A 304 4.73 -17.84 9.30
N CYS A 305 3.85 -16.92 8.89
CA CYS A 305 3.99 -15.50 9.24
C CYS A 305 3.89 -15.31 10.76
N PHE A 306 3.05 -16.08 11.45
CA PHE A 306 2.92 -16.04 12.90
C PHE A 306 4.20 -16.48 13.60
N LEU A 307 4.87 -17.53 13.11
CA LEU A 307 6.17 -17.96 13.65
C LEU A 307 7.25 -16.89 13.46
N VAL A 308 7.29 -16.25 12.28
CA VAL A 308 8.26 -15.19 11.99
C VAL A 308 7.94 -13.90 12.75
N ALA A 309 6.67 -13.58 12.95
CA ALA A 309 6.22 -12.43 13.73
C ALA A 309 6.69 -12.49 15.21
N GLN A 310 6.99 -13.69 15.74
CA GLN A 310 7.53 -13.85 17.10
C GLN A 310 8.91 -13.21 17.29
N VAL A 311 9.68 -12.99 16.21
CA VAL A 311 10.96 -12.28 16.25
C VAL A 311 10.79 -10.83 16.71
N GLY A 312 9.57 -10.28 16.58
CA GLY A 312 9.23 -8.93 17.01
C GLY A 312 9.40 -7.89 15.92
N TYR A 313 8.60 -6.82 16.03
CA TYR A 313 8.49 -5.76 15.02
C TYR A 313 9.83 -5.08 14.70
N GLY A 314 10.58 -4.66 15.72
CA GLY A 314 11.80 -3.87 15.55
C GLY A 314 12.93 -4.62 14.81
N GLU A 315 13.09 -5.92 15.07
CA GLU A 315 14.12 -6.73 14.42
C GLU A 315 13.76 -7.08 12.97
N LEU A 316 12.48 -7.39 12.70
CA LEU A 316 12.01 -7.64 11.34
C LEU A 316 12.19 -6.43 10.42
N LEU A 317 11.94 -5.22 10.94
CA LEU A 317 12.10 -4.01 10.16
C LEU A 317 13.54 -3.75 9.72
N LYS A 318 14.52 -3.96 10.61
CA LYS A 318 15.94 -3.74 10.29
C LYS A 318 16.40 -4.57 9.09
N VAL A 319 15.84 -5.77 8.93
CA VAL A 319 16.19 -6.70 7.84
C VAL A 319 15.48 -6.35 6.53
N LEU A 320 14.23 -5.87 6.59
CA LEU A 320 13.40 -5.70 5.40
C LEU A 320 13.65 -4.37 4.66
N TYR A 321 13.93 -3.27 5.37
CA TYR A 321 14.13 -1.94 4.76
C TYR A 321 15.16 -1.90 3.60
N PRO A 322 16.32 -2.57 3.68
CA PRO A 322 17.30 -2.59 2.59
C PRO A 322 16.84 -3.27 1.28
N ILE A 323 15.83 -4.16 1.34
CA ILE A 323 15.46 -5.04 0.22
C ILE A 323 14.42 -4.38 -0.72
N PHE A 324 13.60 -3.45 -0.22
CA PHE A 324 12.46 -2.87 -0.94
C PHE A 324 12.83 -2.02 -2.17
N GLY A 325 13.98 -1.36 -2.19
CA GLY A 325 14.28 -0.34 -3.21
C GLY A 325 14.55 -0.87 -4.61
N TYR A 326 15.25 -2.00 -4.75
CA TYR A 326 15.78 -2.46 -6.04
C TYR A 326 14.71 -3.11 -6.95
N ILE A 327 13.74 -3.80 -6.37
CA ILE A 327 12.72 -4.57 -7.12
C ILE A 327 11.63 -3.66 -7.67
N GLY A 328 11.24 -2.64 -6.90
CA GLY A 328 10.29 -1.64 -7.35
C GLY A 328 10.74 -1.01 -8.67
N LEU A 329 11.98 -0.48 -8.70
CA LEU A 329 12.54 0.20 -9.86
C LEU A 329 12.49 -0.64 -11.14
N ALA A 330 12.88 -1.92 -11.05
CA ALA A 330 12.87 -2.83 -12.19
C ALA A 330 11.45 -3.03 -12.76
N LEU A 331 10.44 -3.11 -11.89
CA LEU A 331 9.04 -3.24 -12.28
C LEU A 331 8.50 -1.99 -12.98
N LEU A 332 8.83 -0.80 -12.47
CA LEU A 332 8.39 0.45 -13.08
C LEU A 332 8.93 0.61 -14.51
N VAL A 333 10.22 0.34 -14.73
CA VAL A 333 10.83 0.44 -16.07
C VAL A 333 10.13 -0.46 -17.08
N MET A 334 9.82 -1.71 -16.70
CA MET A 334 9.16 -2.65 -17.61
C MET A 334 7.70 -2.30 -17.87
N LEU A 335 6.97 -1.80 -16.87
CA LEU A 335 5.61 -1.30 -17.08
C LEU A 335 5.59 -0.12 -18.05
N CYS A 336 6.61 0.75 -18.06
CA CYS A 336 6.72 1.82 -19.04
C CYS A 336 6.92 1.29 -20.47
N ILE A 337 7.85 0.34 -20.66
CA ILE A 337 8.26 -0.14 -21.99
C ILE A 337 7.22 -1.06 -22.64
N LYS A 338 6.58 -1.96 -21.88
CA LYS A 338 5.66 -2.97 -22.43
C LYS A 338 4.39 -2.30 -22.98
N LYS A 339 4.05 -2.54 -24.25
CA LYS A 339 2.79 -2.01 -24.84
C LYS A 339 1.58 -2.81 -24.35
N GLU A 340 0.51 -2.11 -24.00
CA GLU A 340 -0.81 -2.72 -23.82
C GLU A 340 -1.28 -3.24 -25.19
N LYS A 341 -1.64 -4.52 -25.30
CA LYS A 341 -2.28 -5.03 -26.52
C LYS A 341 -3.75 -4.60 -26.50
N SER A 342 -4.11 -3.76 -27.46
CA SER A 342 -5.47 -3.21 -27.62
C SER A 342 -6.50 -4.32 -27.79
#